data_AF-A0A437KDR2-F1
#
_entry.id   AF-A0A437KDR2-F1
#
_cell.length_a   1.000
_cell.length_b   1.000
_cell.length_c   1.000
_cell.angle_alpha   90.00
_cell.angle_beta   90.00
_cell.angle_gamma   90.00
#
_symmetry.space_group_name_H-M   'P 1'
#
loop_
_entity.id
_entity.type
_entity.pdbx_description
1 polymer ?
#
loop_
_entity_poly.entity_id
_entity_poly.type
_entity_poly.pdbx_seq_one_letter_code
_entity_poly.pdbx_strand_id
1 'polypeptide(L)'
;MEKTLKDLSGKLADYKRFAIVLLAVGVFFYLGVIIPAVHQVKWHDEAMTITSALTLSASIFFFAKVKKFRKMISDMTDDDM
;
A
#
# COMPACT_ATOMS: atom_id res chain seq x y z
N MET A 1 -9.81 -3.30 27.57
CA MET A 1 -9.71 -3.90 26.22
C MET A 1 -10.38 -3.06 25.13
N GLU A 2 -11.46 -2.31 25.42
CA GLU A 2 -12.10 -1.44 24.40
C GLU A 2 -11.21 -0.32 23.84
N LYS A 3 -10.39 0.35 24.67
CA LYS A 3 -9.50 1.43 24.20
C LYS A 3 -8.43 0.92 23.23
N THR A 4 -7.87 -0.26 23.49
CA THR A 4 -6.84 -0.89 22.64
C THR A 4 -7.41 -1.36 21.30
N LEU A 5 -8.64 -1.88 21.28
CA LEU A 5 -9.34 -2.25 20.04
C LEU A 5 -9.66 -1.02 19.18
N LYS A 6 -10.12 0.08 19.80
CA LYS A 6 -10.37 1.35 19.09
C LYS A 6 -9.09 1.91 18.47
N ASP A 7 -7.98 1.86 19.19
CA ASP A 7 -6.68 2.37 18.70
C ASP A 7 -6.11 1.50 17.55
N LEU A 8 -6.24 0.17 17.67
CA LEU A 8 -5.87 -0.76 16.58
C LEU A 8 -6.73 -0.55 15.32
N SER A 9 -8.04 -0.34 15.49
CA SER A 9 -8.96 -0.08 14.39
C SER A 9 -8.65 1.25 13.69
N GLY A 10 -8.29 2.29 14.46
CA GLY A 10 -7.80 3.56 13.92
C GLY A 10 -6.56 3.39 13.06
N LYS A 11 -5.53 2.72 13.59
CA LYS A 11 -4.31 2.38 12.83
C LYS A 11 -4.59 1.56 11.58
N LEU A 12 -5.55 0.64 11.63
CA LEU A 12 -5.95 -0.17 10.47
C LEU A 12 -6.51 0.68 9.33
N ALA A 13 -7.36 1.66 9.67
CA ALA A 13 -7.93 2.59 8.71
C ALA A 13 -6.84 3.43 8.02
N ASP A 14 -5.84 3.86 8.77
CA ASP A 14 -4.70 4.62 8.24
C ASP A 14 -3.84 3.76 7.30
N TYR A 15 -3.50 2.52 7.69
CA TYR A 15 -2.76 1.60 6.82
C TYR A 15 -3.51 1.29 5.53
N LYS A 16 -4.85 1.16 5.60
CA LYS A 16 -5.68 0.94 4.41
C LYS A 16 -5.66 2.15 3.48
N ARG A 17 -5.79 3.36 4.02
CA ARG A 17 -5.70 4.61 3.24
C ARG A 17 -4.32 4.75 2.60
N PHE A 18 -3.26 4.50 3.36
CA PHE A 18 -1.90 4.58 2.86
C PHE A 18 -1.65 3.59 1.71
N ALA A 19 -2.12 2.35 1.83
CA ALA A 19 -2.01 1.35 0.77
C ALA A 19 -2.73 1.75 -0.52
N ILE A 20 -3.94 2.33 -0.42
CA ILE A 20 -4.69 2.82 -1.58
C ILE A 20 -3.97 3.99 -2.25
N VAL A 21 -3.45 4.95 -1.48
CA VAL A 21 -2.68 6.08 -2.03
C VAL A 21 -1.42 5.57 -2.73
N LEU A 22 -0.69 4.64 -2.11
CA LEU A 22 0.53 4.08 -2.69
C LEU A 22 0.25 3.29 -3.97
N LEU A 23 -0.89 2.57 -4.02
CA LEU A 23 -1.37 1.93 -5.24
C LEU A 23 -1.65 2.95 -6.35
N ALA A 24 -2.37 4.03 -6.03
CA ALA A 24 -2.70 5.07 -7.00
C ALA A 24 -1.45 5.76 -7.54
N VAL A 25 -0.48 6.10 -6.68
CA VAL A 25 0.83 6.65 -7.07
C VAL A 25 1.58 5.67 -7.97
N GLY A 26 1.58 4.37 -7.65
CA GLY A 26 2.18 3.33 -8.49
C GLY A 26 1.56 3.26 -9.90
N VAL A 27 0.23 3.39 -10.02
CA VAL A 27 -0.47 3.45 -11.32
C VAL A 27 -0.02 4.68 -12.12
N PHE A 28 0.11 5.86 -11.50
CA PHE A 28 0.62 7.05 -12.19
C PHE A 28 2.06 6.89 -12.65
N PHE A 29 2.93 6.26 -11.86
CA PHE A 29 4.30 5.97 -12.29
C PHE A 29 4.33 5.00 -13.46
N TYR A 30 3.49 3.97 -13.46
CA TYR A 30 3.37 3.05 -14.59
C TYR A 30 2.86 3.74 -15.86
N LEU A 31 1.88 4.64 -15.76
CA LEU A 31 1.45 5.46 -16.89
C LEU A 31 2.59 6.34 -17.43
N GLY A 32 3.44 6.88 -16.55
CA GLY A 32 4.63 7.63 -16.94
C GLY A 32 5.70 6.81 -17.66
N VAL A 33 5.75 5.48 -17.46
CA VAL A 33 6.61 4.55 -18.22
C VAL A 33 6.04 4.30 -19.62
N ILE A 34 4.71 4.16 -19.74
CA ILE A 34 4.05 3.87 -21.03
C ILE A 34 4.10 5.07 -21.97
N ILE A 35 4.06 6.30 -21.45
CA ILE A 35 4.10 7.52 -22.26
C ILE A 35 5.55 7.80 -22.67
N PRO A 36 5.93 7.64 -23.95
CA PRO A 36 7.30 7.83 -24.38
C PRO A 36 7.72 9.30 -24.20
N ALA A 37 8.76 9.53 -23.42
CA ALA A 37 9.33 10.86 -23.24
C ALA A 37 10.04 11.31 -24.52
N VAL A 38 9.72 12.51 -25.00
CA VAL A 38 10.31 13.13 -26.21
C VAL A 38 11.83 13.31 -26.07
N HIS A 39 12.34 13.40 -24.84
CA HIS A 39 13.77 13.42 -24.53
C HIS A 39 14.19 12.08 -23.89
N GLN A 40 14.76 11.21 -24.72
CA GLN A 40 15.30 9.90 -24.34
C GLN A 40 16.56 10.07 -23.48
N VAL A 41 16.41 10.20 -22.17
CA VAL A 41 17.55 10.02 -21.25
C VAL A 41 17.82 8.53 -21.16
N LYS A 42 19.05 8.10 -21.46
CA LYS A 42 19.48 6.68 -21.60
C LYS A 42 19.07 5.70 -20.47
N TRP A 43 18.58 6.20 -19.33
CA TRP A 43 18.23 5.42 -18.14
C TRP A 43 16.81 5.71 -17.60
N HIS A 44 16.02 6.56 -18.27
CA HIS A 44 14.74 7.03 -17.76
C HIS A 44 13.72 5.89 -17.60
N ASP A 45 13.58 5.06 -18.64
CA ASP A 45 12.55 4.01 -18.67
C ASP A 45 12.86 2.88 -17.69
N GLU A 46 14.14 2.52 -17.54
CA GLU A 46 14.58 1.52 -16.56
C GLU A 46 14.37 2.01 -15.12
N ALA A 47 14.75 3.25 -14.82
CA ALA A 47 14.57 3.84 -13.50
C ALA A 47 13.09 4.00 -13.12
N MET A 48 12.23 4.44 -14.05
CA MET A 48 10.80 4.55 -13.81
C MET A 48 10.13 3.18 -13.65
N THR A 49 10.56 2.18 -14.43
CA THR A 49 10.05 0.80 -14.29
C THR A 49 10.38 0.24 -12.90
N ILE A 50 11.62 0.36 -12.45
CA ILE A 50 12.04 -0.10 -11.11
C ILE A 50 11.27 0.65 -10.01
N THR A 51 11.11 1.96 -10.14
CA THR A 51 10.39 2.79 -9.17
C THR A 51 8.92 2.40 -9.09
N SER A 52 8.28 2.15 -10.23
CA SER A 52 6.88 1.70 -10.28
C SER A 52 6.72 0.33 -9.62
N ALA A 53 7.62 -0.62 -9.91
CA ALA A 53 7.63 -1.96 -9.30
C ALA A 53 7.81 -1.90 -7.77
N LEU A 54 8.79 -1.11 -7.28
CA LEU A 54 9.01 -0.92 -5.84
C LEU A 54 7.79 -0.34 -5.14
N THR A 55 7.16 0.67 -5.75
CA THR A 55 5.95 1.31 -5.21
C THR A 55 4.78 0.32 -5.15
N LEU A 56 4.63 -0.52 -6.19
CA LEU A 56 3.61 -1.55 -6.24
C LEU A 56 3.84 -2.64 -5.18
N SER A 57 5.07 -3.13 -5.04
CA SER A 57 5.46 -4.11 -4.01
C SER A 57 5.23 -3.57 -2.60
N ALA A 58 5.58 -2.31 -2.35
CA ALA A 58 5.30 -1.65 -1.08
C ALA A 58 3.80 -1.57 -0.79
N SER A 59 2.98 -1.25 -1.80
CA SER A 59 1.53 -1.20 -1.67
C SER A 59 0.96 -2.56 -1.26
N ILE A 60 1.38 -3.63 -1.92
CA ILE A 60 0.99 -5.01 -1.60
C ILE A 60 1.39 -5.38 -0.17
N PHE A 61 2.59 -4.98 0.28
CA PHE A 61 3.04 -5.20 1.66
C PHE A 61 2.12 -4.53 2.69
N PHE A 62 1.71 -3.29 2.46
CA PHE A 62 0.77 -2.60 3.35
C PHE A 62 -0.61 -3.26 3.35
N PHE A 63 -1.11 -3.70 2.19
CA PHE A 63 -2.35 -4.48 2.12
C PHE A 63 -2.28 -5.79 2.90
N ALA A 64 -1.15 -6.50 2.84
CA ALA A 64 -0.93 -7.72 3.61
C ALA A 64 -0.94 -7.45 5.13
N LYS A 65 -0.30 -6.35 5.57
CA LYS A 65 -0.36 -5.92 6.98
C LYS A 65 -1.78 -5.61 7.44
N VAL A 66 -2.57 -4.88 6.63
CA VAL A 66 -3.98 -4.61 6.93
C VAL A 66 -4.76 -5.91 7.10
N LYS A 67 -4.56 -6.89 6.21
CA LYS A 67 -5.23 -8.19 6.32
C LYS A 67 -4.86 -8.93 7.61
N LYS A 68 -3.59 -8.88 8.02
CA LYS A 68 -3.10 -9.49 9.27
C LYS A 68 -3.69 -8.82 10.51
N PHE A 69 -3.68 -7.48 10.57
CA PHE A 69 -4.24 -6.74 11.70
C PHE A 69 -5.76 -6.90 11.79
N ARG A 70 -6.47 -6.93 10.66
CA ARG A 70 -7.91 -7.18 10.64
C ARG A 70 -8.26 -8.57 11.18
N LYS A 71 -7.46 -9.59 10.85
CA LYS A 71 -7.62 -10.93 11.41
C LYS A 71 -7.39 -10.95 12.93
N MET A 72 -6.33 -10.31 13.40
CA MET A 72 -6.03 -10.23 14.83
C MET A 72 -7.13 -9.53 15.64
N ILE A 73 -7.72 -8.46 15.11
CA ILE A 73 -8.87 -7.78 15.73
C ILE A 73 -10.10 -8.69 15.79
N SER A 74 -10.35 -9.48 14.74
CA SER A 74 -11.45 -10.45 14.71
C SER A 74 -11.28 -11.52 15.79
N ASP A 75 -10.09 -12.15 15.84
CA ASP A 75 -9.78 -13.21 16.81
C ASP A 75 -9.91 -12.66 18.26
N MET A 76 -9.49 -11.42 18.52
CA MET A 76 -9.65 -10.77 19.84
C MET A 76 -11.11 -10.43 20.19
N THR A 77 -11.96 -10.20 19.20
CA THR A 77 -13.39 -9.88 19.43
C THR A 77 -14.20 -11.16 19.66
N ASP A 78 -13.81 -12.27 19.04
CA ASP A 78 -14.47 -13.58 19.20
C ASP A 78 -14.09 -14.27 20.53
N ASP A 79 -12.90 -14.00 21.09
CA ASP A 79 -12.43 -14.56 22.39
C ASP A 79 -13.02 -13.82 23.61
N ASP A 80 -13.57 -12.61 23.42
CA ASP A 80 -14.23 -11.78 24.44
C ASP A 80 -15.77 -12.04 24.52
N MET A 81 -16.33 -12.94 23.68
CA MET A 81 -17.75 -13.39 23.72
C MET A 81 -17.90 -14.80 24.29
#